data_AF-G2IZH3-F1
#
_entry.id   AF-G2IZH3-F1
#
_cell.length_a   1.000
_cell.length_b   1.000
_cell.length_c   1.000
_cell.angle_alpha   90.00
_cell.angle_beta   90.00
_cell.angle_gamma   90.00
#
_symmetry.space_group_name_H-M   'P 1'
#
loop_
_entity.id
_entity.type
_entity.pdbx_description
1 polymer ?
#
loop_
_entity_poly.entity_id
_entity_poly.type
_entity_poly.pdbx_seq_one_letter_code
_entity_poly.pdbx_strand_id
1 'polypeptide(L)'
;MDNMKTKIRHLIAAAAFMLPLGAAVASEGGPALEKAPIDIHDTESLQRGAQLFTNYCLSCHSANAMRYNRLADIGLTEDQIKENLLPPDAKVGDTMSIAMGKKDAKVWLGAAPPDLSVIARSRGADYLYAYLRGFYRDDTRPTGWNNLVFDKVGMPHVFWQWQGDQVLKTVKGEGGHEEHQLELVKAGTMTKLENGKANTVEFDRRMADLTNYLVYMGEPAQVKRHQIGYVVLMFLGLLLLPLAYFLKKEYWKDIH
;
A
#
# COMPACT_ATOMS: atom_id res chain seq x y z
N MET A 1 -50.56 -20.86 -15.45
CA MET A 1 -50.06 -20.28 -14.19
C MET A 1 -48.85 -21.02 -13.62
N ASP A 2 -48.70 -22.32 -13.90
CA ASP A 2 -47.57 -23.12 -13.39
C ASP A 2 -46.22 -22.79 -14.03
N ASN A 3 -46.18 -22.51 -15.34
CA ASN A 3 -44.92 -22.26 -16.06
C ASN A 3 -44.19 -20.97 -15.58
N MET A 4 -44.95 -20.00 -15.06
CA MET A 4 -44.39 -18.77 -14.47
C MET A 4 -43.75 -19.06 -13.10
N LYS A 5 -44.37 -19.93 -12.30
CA LYS A 5 -43.85 -20.35 -10.99
C LYS A 5 -42.56 -21.16 -11.13
N THR A 6 -42.42 -21.99 -12.16
CA THR A 6 -41.19 -22.75 -12.44
C THR A 6 -40.04 -21.85 -12.87
N LYS A 7 -40.29 -20.88 -13.75
CA LYS A 7 -39.27 -19.89 -14.16
C LYS A 7 -38.83 -19.00 -12.99
N ILE A 8 -39.76 -18.58 -12.13
CA ILE A 8 -39.44 -17.82 -10.91
C ILE A 8 -38.61 -18.66 -9.94
N ARG A 9 -38.92 -19.96 -9.77
CA ARG A 9 -38.11 -20.87 -8.95
C ARG A 9 -36.70 -21.07 -9.50
N HIS A 10 -36.54 -21.15 -10.82
CA HIS A 10 -35.22 -21.27 -11.45
C HIS A 10 -34.41 -19.97 -11.39
N LEU A 11 -35.08 -18.81 -11.49
CA LEU A 11 -34.44 -17.51 -11.30
C LEU A 11 -34.01 -17.28 -9.84
N ILE A 12 -34.82 -17.71 -8.87
CA ILE A 12 -34.46 -17.67 -7.44
C ILE A 12 -33.31 -18.66 -7.15
N ALA A 13 -33.32 -19.85 -7.75
CA ALA A 13 -32.23 -20.81 -7.61
C ALA A 13 -30.92 -20.34 -8.27
N ALA A 14 -30.99 -19.67 -9.43
CA ALA A 14 -29.83 -19.07 -10.09
C ALA A 14 -29.29 -17.85 -9.32
N ALA A 15 -30.16 -17.04 -8.71
CA ALA A 15 -29.77 -15.96 -7.80
C ALA A 15 -29.15 -16.49 -6.51
N ALA A 16 -29.63 -17.63 -6.01
CA ALA A 16 -29.05 -18.30 -4.84
C ALA A 16 -27.68 -18.95 -5.14
N PHE A 17 -27.40 -19.32 -6.40
CA PHE A 17 -26.08 -19.77 -6.84
C PHE A 17 -25.10 -18.61 -7.13
N MET A 18 -25.60 -17.37 -7.22
CA MET A 18 -24.79 -16.14 -7.25
C MET A 18 -24.61 -15.49 -5.87
N LEU A 19 -25.12 -16.11 -4.79
CA LEU A 19 -24.73 -15.72 -3.44
C LEU A 19 -23.21 -15.93 -3.32
N PRO A 20 -22.46 -14.87 -3.01
CA PRO A 20 -21.04 -14.84 -3.29
C PRO A 20 -20.31 -15.87 -2.42
N LEU A 21 -19.27 -16.45 -3.02
CA LEU A 21 -18.07 -16.99 -2.37
C LEU A 21 -17.34 -15.91 -1.50
N GLY A 22 -18.07 -14.97 -0.92
CA GLY A 22 -17.58 -13.82 -0.18
C GLY A 22 -17.67 -14.07 1.31
N ALA A 23 -16.70 -14.82 1.84
CA ALA A 23 -16.11 -14.66 3.17
C ALA A 23 -15.23 -15.87 3.50
N ALA A 24 -14.30 -16.23 2.62
CA ALA A 24 -13.06 -16.83 3.12
C ALA A 24 -12.28 -15.68 3.78
N VAL A 25 -12.61 -15.36 5.03
CA VAL A 25 -11.77 -14.49 5.85
C VAL A 25 -10.54 -15.31 6.17
N ALA A 26 -9.51 -15.15 5.34
CA ALA A 26 -8.18 -15.60 5.69
C ALA A 26 -7.78 -14.82 6.94
N SER A 27 -7.88 -15.46 8.10
CA SER A 27 -7.24 -14.97 9.32
C SER A 27 -5.74 -15.20 9.13
N GLU A 28 -5.08 -14.27 8.45
CA GLU A 28 -3.64 -14.14 8.57
C GLU A 28 -3.37 -13.83 10.05
N GLY A 29 -2.64 -14.72 10.73
CA GLY A 29 -2.29 -14.61 12.15
C GLY A 29 -1.29 -13.49 12.41
N GLY A 30 -1.73 -12.25 12.19
CA GLY A 30 -0.99 -11.01 12.46
C GLY A 30 -1.89 -9.99 13.14
N PRO A 31 -1.32 -8.88 13.65
CA PRO A 31 -2.09 -7.81 14.25
C PRO A 31 -3.10 -7.25 13.23
N ALA A 32 -4.29 -6.86 13.70
CA ALA A 32 -5.28 -6.22 12.84
C ALA A 32 -4.68 -4.95 12.23
N LEU A 33 -4.52 -4.93 10.90
CA LEU A 33 -3.92 -3.82 10.19
C LEU A 33 -4.96 -2.74 9.94
N GLU A 34 -4.67 -1.52 10.37
CA GLU A 34 -5.46 -0.35 10.00
C GLU A 34 -5.34 -0.09 8.50
N LYS A 35 -6.47 0.17 7.85
CA LYS A 35 -6.52 0.48 6.41
C LYS A 35 -5.75 1.77 6.12
N ALA A 36 -4.79 1.70 5.20
CA ALA A 36 -4.01 2.85 4.81
C ALA A 36 -4.88 3.87 4.04
N PRO A 37 -4.81 5.17 4.38
CA PRO A 37 -5.57 6.21 3.68
C PRO A 37 -4.88 6.57 2.36
N ILE A 38 -4.96 5.68 1.38
CA ILE A 38 -4.30 5.81 0.07
C ILE A 38 -5.24 6.48 -0.93
N ASP A 39 -4.75 7.54 -1.57
CA ASP A 39 -5.38 8.16 -2.72
C ASP A 39 -4.36 8.42 -3.85
N ILE A 40 -4.35 7.54 -4.84
CA ILE A 40 -3.45 7.63 -6.01
C ILE A 40 -3.79 8.79 -6.96
N HIS A 41 -4.90 9.49 -6.73
CA HIS A 41 -5.26 10.70 -7.47
C HIS A 41 -4.77 11.97 -6.78
N ASP A 42 -4.36 11.91 -5.51
CA ASP A 42 -3.77 13.04 -4.78
C ASP A 42 -2.30 13.22 -5.20
N THR A 43 -2.10 14.04 -6.23
CA THR A 43 -0.77 14.34 -6.77
C THR A 43 0.14 14.99 -5.73
N GLU A 44 -0.38 15.82 -4.83
CA GLU A 44 0.43 16.45 -3.79
C GLU A 44 0.93 15.41 -2.78
N SER A 45 0.08 14.45 -2.39
CA SER A 45 0.48 13.32 -1.54
C SER A 45 1.57 12.49 -2.22
N LEU A 46 1.43 12.18 -3.51
CA LEU A 46 2.43 11.46 -4.27
C LEU A 46 3.76 12.22 -4.34
N GLN A 47 3.73 13.55 -4.52
CA GLN A 47 4.94 14.38 -4.55
C GLN A 47 5.66 14.40 -3.20
N ARG A 48 4.91 14.57 -2.09
CA ARG A 48 5.46 14.49 -0.73
C ARG A 48 6.04 13.09 -0.45
N GLY A 49 5.35 12.04 -0.87
CA GLY A 49 5.83 10.66 -0.75
C GLY A 49 7.10 10.39 -1.57
N ALA A 50 7.21 10.96 -2.77
CA ALA A 50 8.42 10.88 -3.60
C ALA A 50 9.63 11.56 -2.94
N GLN A 51 9.42 12.74 -2.34
CA GLN A 51 10.45 13.42 -1.54
C GLN A 51 10.87 12.57 -0.33
N LEU A 52 9.91 12.00 0.41
CA LEU A 52 10.22 11.12 1.54
C LEU A 52 11.03 9.89 1.10
N PHE A 53 10.62 9.24 0.01
CA PHE A 53 11.30 8.06 -0.51
C PHE A 53 12.75 8.37 -0.93
N THR A 54 12.94 9.43 -1.71
CA THR A 54 14.28 9.83 -2.20
C THR A 54 15.21 10.23 -1.06
N ASN A 55 14.70 10.96 -0.06
CA ASN A 55 15.51 11.47 1.05
C ASN A 55 15.81 10.43 2.14
N TYR A 56 14.89 9.49 2.39
CA TYR A 56 14.99 8.58 3.54
C TYR A 56 15.12 7.10 3.16
N CYS A 57 14.63 6.69 2.00
CA CYS A 57 14.62 5.28 1.60
C CYS A 57 15.72 4.98 0.55
N LEU A 58 15.92 5.87 -0.41
CA LEU A 58 16.80 5.71 -1.57
C LEU A 58 18.30 5.78 -1.26
N SER A 59 18.69 5.67 0.00
CA SER A 59 20.08 5.41 0.42
C SER A 59 20.33 3.92 0.69
N CYS A 60 19.30 3.18 1.09
CA CYS A 60 19.37 1.77 1.47
C CYS A 60 18.56 0.87 0.53
N HIS A 61 17.48 1.39 -0.04
CA HIS A 61 16.56 0.64 -0.89
C HIS A 61 16.60 1.18 -2.32
N SER A 62 16.77 0.29 -3.29
CA SER A 62 16.59 0.64 -4.70
C SER A 62 15.12 0.57 -5.11
N ALA A 63 14.79 1.26 -6.18
CA ALA A 63 13.58 1.08 -6.98
C ALA A 63 13.97 0.94 -8.45
N ASN A 64 14.61 -0.18 -8.81
CA ASN A 64 15.20 -0.39 -10.13
C ASN A 64 14.19 -0.47 -11.29
N ALA A 65 12.90 -0.71 -11.01
CA ALA A 65 11.86 -0.65 -12.05
C ALA A 65 11.22 0.75 -12.19
N MET A 66 11.64 1.72 -11.36
CA MET A 66 11.20 3.10 -11.42
C MET A 66 12.30 4.00 -11.97
N ARG A 67 11.96 4.89 -12.90
CA ARG A 67 12.86 5.92 -13.45
C ARG A 67 12.46 7.30 -12.91
N TYR A 68 13.43 8.20 -12.78
CA TYR A 68 13.17 9.56 -12.28
C TYR A 68 12.20 10.33 -13.18
N ASN A 69 12.24 10.13 -14.51
CA ASN A 69 11.33 10.80 -15.45
C ASN A 69 9.85 10.47 -15.22
N ARG A 70 9.52 9.34 -14.59
CA ARG A 70 8.13 8.97 -14.26
C ARG A 70 7.53 9.86 -13.16
N LEU A 71 8.36 10.59 -12.42
CA LEU A 71 7.89 11.61 -11.49
C LEU A 71 7.15 12.77 -12.20
N ALA A 72 7.31 12.91 -13.53
CA ALA A 72 6.49 13.82 -14.31
C ALA A 72 5.00 13.42 -14.33
N ASP A 73 4.68 12.13 -14.19
CA ASP A 73 3.29 11.65 -14.15
C ASP A 73 2.54 12.18 -12.92
N ILE A 74 3.26 12.49 -11.85
CA ILE A 74 2.71 13.05 -10.60
C ILE A 74 2.84 14.58 -10.55
N GLY A 75 3.12 15.21 -11.70
CA GLY A 75 3.11 16.67 -11.85
C GLY A 75 4.42 17.38 -11.49
N LEU A 76 5.52 16.67 -11.29
CA LEU A 76 6.83 17.30 -11.11
C LEU A 76 7.45 17.70 -12.45
N THR A 77 8.05 18.90 -12.51
CA THR A 77 8.82 19.32 -13.68
C THR A 77 10.19 18.63 -13.71
N GLU A 78 10.80 18.57 -14.88
CA GLU A 78 12.15 18.01 -15.02
C GLU A 78 13.17 18.77 -14.14
N ASP A 79 13.04 20.09 -14.03
CA ASP A 79 13.90 20.92 -13.20
C ASP A 79 13.69 20.63 -11.71
N GLN A 80 12.43 20.49 -11.25
CA GLN A 80 12.14 20.09 -9.87
C GLN A 80 12.73 18.73 -9.51
N ILE A 81 12.72 17.79 -10.45
CA ILE A 81 13.32 16.47 -10.28
C ILE A 81 14.84 16.60 -10.15
N LYS A 82 15.49 17.33 -11.06
CA LYS A 82 16.95 17.53 -11.06
C LYS A 82 17.45 18.23 -9.80
N GLU A 83 16.75 19.27 -9.37
CA GLU A 83 17.17 20.12 -8.25
C GLU A 83 16.96 19.45 -6.89
N ASN A 84 15.88 18.68 -6.72
CA ASN A 84 15.44 18.24 -5.38
C ASN A 84 15.48 16.74 -5.14
N LEU A 85 15.46 15.91 -6.20
CA LEU A 85 15.22 14.46 -6.08
C LEU A 85 16.29 13.61 -6.75
N LEU A 86 17.03 14.18 -7.68
CA LEU A 86 18.04 13.49 -8.48
C LEU A 86 19.42 13.59 -7.80
N PRO A 87 20.12 12.47 -7.59
CA PRO A 87 21.50 12.49 -7.16
C PRO A 87 22.39 13.24 -8.19
N PRO A 88 23.45 13.95 -7.76
CA PRO A 88 24.27 14.79 -8.64
C PRO A 88 24.81 14.11 -9.91
N ASP A 89 25.13 12.82 -9.84
CA ASP A 89 25.72 12.05 -10.94
C ASP A 89 24.67 11.28 -11.78
N ALA A 90 23.39 11.38 -11.43
CA ALA A 90 22.31 10.66 -12.10
C ALA A 90 21.65 11.51 -13.20
N LYS A 91 21.06 10.85 -14.19
CA LYS A 91 20.23 11.47 -15.23
C LYS A 91 18.76 11.23 -14.93
N VAL A 92 17.88 12.13 -15.38
CA VAL A 92 16.43 11.99 -15.22
C VAL A 92 15.89 10.70 -15.88
N GLY A 93 16.56 10.22 -16.93
CA GLY A 93 16.22 8.95 -17.55
C GLY A 93 16.63 7.72 -16.74
N ASP A 94 17.49 7.84 -15.74
CA ASP A 94 18.05 6.70 -15.01
C ASP A 94 17.03 6.10 -14.05
N THR A 95 17.30 4.85 -13.66
CA THR A 95 16.54 4.15 -12.62
C THR A 95 16.96 4.63 -11.24
N MET A 96 16.05 4.52 -10.27
CA MET A 96 16.32 4.84 -8.86
C MET A 96 17.15 3.72 -8.22
N SER A 97 18.43 3.65 -8.56
CA SER A 97 19.38 2.69 -8.01
C SER A 97 20.24 3.30 -6.91
N ILE A 98 20.75 2.47 -6.01
CA ILE A 98 21.67 2.88 -4.94
C ILE A 98 23.07 2.36 -5.22
N ALA A 99 24.08 3.03 -4.69
CA ALA A 99 25.49 2.62 -4.85
C ALA A 99 25.84 1.34 -4.06
N MET A 100 25.11 1.04 -2.98
CA MET A 100 25.41 -0.09 -2.11
C MET A 100 25.11 -1.44 -2.79
N GLY A 101 26.15 -2.25 -2.99
CA GLY A 101 26.03 -3.59 -3.52
C GLY A 101 25.43 -4.59 -2.52
N LYS A 102 24.81 -5.67 -3.01
CA LYS A 102 24.19 -6.70 -2.15
C LYS A 102 25.17 -7.38 -1.18
N LYS A 103 26.44 -7.54 -1.59
CA LYS A 103 27.50 -8.14 -0.75
C LYS A 103 27.83 -7.22 0.42
N ASP A 104 28.03 -5.94 0.13
CA ASP A 104 28.34 -4.92 1.14
C ASP A 104 27.16 -4.72 2.09
N ALA A 105 25.94 -4.67 1.56
CA ALA A 105 24.72 -4.59 2.36
C ALA A 105 24.58 -5.75 3.35
N LYS A 106 24.92 -6.98 2.94
CA LYS A 106 24.91 -8.14 3.86
C LYS A 106 25.94 -8.00 4.98
N VAL A 107 27.11 -7.43 4.70
CA VAL A 107 28.15 -7.20 5.71
C VAL A 107 27.76 -6.08 6.67
N TRP A 108 27.21 -4.97 6.16
CA TRP A 108 26.92 -3.78 6.95
C TRP A 108 25.58 -3.85 7.71
N LEU A 109 24.56 -4.46 7.10
CA LEU A 109 23.18 -4.47 7.62
C LEU A 109 22.71 -5.87 8.03
N GLY A 110 23.54 -6.90 7.87
CA GLY A 110 23.19 -8.31 8.11
C GLY A 110 22.35 -8.95 7.00
N ALA A 111 21.59 -8.14 6.25
CA ALA A 111 20.81 -8.57 5.09
C ALA A 111 20.79 -7.46 4.02
N ALA A 112 20.68 -7.86 2.75
CA ALA A 112 20.48 -6.90 1.67
C ALA A 112 19.06 -6.33 1.74
N PRO A 113 18.88 -4.99 1.81
CA PRO A 113 17.56 -4.38 1.76
C PRO A 113 16.83 -4.78 0.47
N PRO A 114 15.50 -5.03 0.54
CA PRO A 114 14.71 -5.34 -0.64
C PRO A 114 14.62 -4.14 -1.58
N ASP A 115 14.51 -4.43 -2.87
CA ASP A 115 14.08 -3.45 -3.86
C ASP A 115 12.59 -3.12 -3.63
N LEU A 116 12.26 -1.83 -3.61
CA LEU A 116 10.92 -1.34 -3.27
C LEU A 116 10.05 -1.06 -4.48
N SER A 117 10.52 -1.28 -5.71
CA SER A 117 9.77 -0.92 -6.93
C SER A 117 8.34 -1.44 -6.96
N VAL A 118 8.11 -2.64 -6.43
CA VAL A 118 6.80 -3.30 -6.42
C VAL A 118 6.41 -3.81 -5.04
N ILE A 119 7.00 -3.25 -3.97
CA ILE A 119 6.79 -3.77 -2.61
C ILE A 119 5.33 -3.66 -2.17
N ALA A 120 4.63 -2.61 -2.58
CA ALA A 120 3.19 -2.44 -2.31
C ALA A 120 2.33 -3.52 -2.98
N ARG A 121 2.77 -4.08 -4.12
CA ARG A 121 2.10 -5.20 -4.79
C ARG A 121 2.37 -6.54 -4.10
N SER A 122 3.52 -6.67 -3.44
CA SER A 122 3.91 -7.89 -2.72
C SER A 122 3.32 -7.98 -1.30
N ARG A 123 3.20 -6.85 -0.60
CA ARG A 123 2.81 -6.83 0.82
C ARG A 123 1.47 -6.15 1.07
N GLY A 124 0.99 -5.31 0.15
CA GLY A 124 -0.20 -4.48 0.34
C GLY A 124 0.11 -3.14 1.00
N ALA A 125 -0.77 -2.17 0.78
CA ALA A 125 -0.63 -0.82 1.32
C ALA A 125 -0.77 -0.78 2.85
N ASP A 126 -1.77 -1.50 3.38
CA ASP A 126 -2.07 -1.54 4.82
C ASP A 126 -0.87 -2.09 5.61
N TYR A 127 -0.21 -3.12 5.09
CA TYR A 127 1.02 -3.66 5.67
C TYR A 127 2.14 -2.62 5.71
N LEU A 128 2.38 -1.91 4.61
CA LEU A 128 3.46 -0.91 4.54
C LEU A 128 3.19 0.26 5.49
N TYR A 129 1.95 0.73 5.53
CA TYR A 129 1.52 1.81 6.40
C TYR A 129 1.64 1.43 7.88
N ALA A 130 1.23 0.21 8.25
CA ALA A 130 1.40 -0.31 9.58
C ALA A 130 2.89 -0.56 9.92
N TYR A 131 3.69 -1.05 8.98
CA TYR A 131 5.12 -1.27 9.15
C TYR A 131 5.86 0.03 9.44
N LEU A 132 5.58 1.10 8.69
CA LEU A 132 6.24 2.40 8.88
C LEU A 132 5.90 3.05 10.24
N ARG A 133 4.70 2.80 10.77
CA ARG A 133 4.26 3.32 12.08
C ARG A 133 4.56 2.40 13.25
N GLY A 134 4.75 1.11 12.99
CA GLY A 134 4.81 0.05 14.00
C GLY A 134 6.15 -0.11 14.70
N PHE A 135 7.09 0.82 14.55
CA PHE A 135 8.41 0.74 15.18
C PHE A 135 8.34 1.05 16.68
N TYR A 136 9.04 0.25 17.48
CA TYR A 136 9.14 0.44 18.93
C TYR A 136 10.53 0.08 19.45
N ARG A 137 10.89 0.61 20.62
CA ARG A 137 12.17 0.37 21.27
C ARG A 137 12.27 -1.07 21.78
N ASP A 138 13.36 -1.72 21.42
CA ASP A 138 13.67 -3.09 21.86
C ASP A 138 15.20 -3.24 21.98
N ASP A 139 15.68 -3.22 23.22
CA ASP A 139 17.10 -3.30 23.55
C ASP A 139 17.71 -4.68 23.24
N THR A 140 16.89 -5.69 22.95
CA THR A 140 17.38 -7.02 22.52
C THR A 140 17.79 -7.03 21.05
N ARG A 141 17.46 -5.98 20.28
CA ARG A 141 17.77 -5.87 18.86
C ARG A 141 19.06 -5.10 18.63
N PRO A 142 19.89 -5.47 17.64
CA PRO A 142 21.12 -4.74 17.33
C PRO A 142 20.92 -3.25 16.98
N THR A 143 19.76 -2.92 16.40
CA THR A 143 19.40 -1.53 16.04
C THR A 143 18.74 -0.78 17.19
N GLY A 144 18.37 -1.45 18.29
CA GLY A 144 17.53 -0.90 19.36
C GLY A 144 16.06 -0.71 18.97
N TRP A 145 15.64 -1.26 17.83
CA TRP A 145 14.28 -1.14 17.31
C TRP A 145 13.73 -2.49 16.86
N ASN A 146 12.46 -2.73 17.16
CA ASN A 146 11.66 -3.82 16.61
C ASN A 146 10.37 -3.27 15.98
N ASN A 147 9.56 -4.14 15.38
CA ASN A 147 8.36 -3.74 14.65
C ASN A 147 7.16 -4.63 14.97
N LEU A 148 5.98 -4.03 15.08
CA LEU A 148 4.73 -4.73 15.42
C LEU A 148 4.29 -5.72 14.33
N VAL A 149 4.49 -5.40 13.05
CA VAL A 149 4.03 -6.24 11.91
C VAL A 149 5.14 -7.11 11.31
N PHE A 150 6.39 -6.86 11.66
CA PHE A 150 7.53 -7.67 11.24
C PHE A 150 8.47 -7.90 12.42
N ASP A 151 8.30 -9.05 13.09
CA ASP A 151 9.14 -9.40 14.23
C ASP A 151 10.61 -9.50 13.83
N LYS A 152 11.48 -9.04 14.74
CA LYS A 152 12.94 -9.05 14.62
C LYS A 152 13.41 -8.35 13.35
N VAL A 153 12.78 -7.23 13.03
CA VAL A 153 13.15 -6.38 11.89
C VAL A 153 14.66 -6.06 11.91
N GLY A 154 15.30 -6.16 10.74
CA GLY A 154 16.69 -5.77 10.55
C GLY A 154 16.87 -4.30 10.15
N MET A 155 15.77 -3.64 9.77
CA MET A 155 15.76 -2.24 9.36
C MET A 155 15.81 -1.35 10.62
N PRO A 156 16.72 -0.36 10.69
CA PRO A 156 16.65 0.66 11.71
C PRO A 156 15.40 1.53 11.51
N HIS A 157 14.88 2.14 12.59
CA HIS A 157 13.76 3.06 12.45
C HIS A 157 14.21 4.40 11.86
N VAL A 158 14.05 4.58 10.54
CA VAL A 158 14.52 5.76 9.81
C VAL A 158 13.83 7.06 10.27
N PHE A 159 12.58 6.98 10.71
CA PHE A 159 11.78 8.14 11.13
C PHE A 159 11.71 8.33 12.66
N TRP A 160 12.65 7.78 13.41
CA TRP A 160 12.61 7.80 14.87
C TRP A 160 12.58 9.20 15.48
N GLN A 161 13.21 10.18 14.85
CA GLN A 161 13.17 11.56 15.34
C GLN A 161 11.78 12.19 15.18
N TRP A 162 11.02 11.77 14.17
CA TRP A 162 9.68 12.27 13.89
C TRP A 162 8.64 11.57 14.75
N GLN A 163 8.74 10.25 14.85
CA GLN A 163 7.84 9.42 15.64
C GLN A 163 8.06 9.59 17.14
N GLY A 164 9.32 9.59 17.59
CA GLY A 164 9.69 9.47 18.98
C GLY A 164 9.88 8.02 19.43
N ASP A 165 9.92 7.80 20.75
CA ASP A 165 10.14 6.47 21.33
C ASP A 165 8.79 5.85 21.73
N GLN A 166 8.47 4.71 21.10
CA GLN A 166 7.33 3.87 21.47
C GLN A 166 7.80 2.61 22.20
N VAL A 167 6.95 2.05 23.06
CA VAL A 167 7.17 0.76 23.70
C VAL A 167 5.99 -0.17 23.44
N LEU A 168 6.26 -1.48 23.39
CA LEU A 168 5.24 -2.50 23.27
C LEU A 168 4.65 -2.78 24.65
N LYS A 169 3.35 -2.55 24.83
CA LYS A 169 2.60 -2.98 26.01
C LYS A 169 1.69 -4.13 25.66
N THR A 170 1.75 -5.19 26.46
CA THR A 170 0.84 -6.31 26.37
C THR A 170 -0.40 -6.00 27.19
N VAL A 171 -1.53 -5.79 26.51
CA VAL A 171 -2.85 -5.61 27.14
C VAL A 171 -3.65 -6.89 26.98
N LYS A 172 -4.49 -7.22 27.97
CA LYS A 172 -5.42 -8.36 27.85
C LYS A 172 -6.64 -7.90 27.08
N GLY A 173 -6.83 -8.42 25.87
CA GLY A 173 -7.99 -8.11 25.02
C GLY A 173 -9.30 -8.72 25.56
N GLU A 174 -10.42 -8.24 25.01
CA GLU A 174 -11.76 -8.74 25.29
C GLU A 174 -11.92 -10.19 24.79
N GLY A 175 -11.51 -11.14 25.63
CA GLY A 175 -11.47 -12.57 25.29
C GLY A 175 -10.36 -13.35 25.98
N GLY A 176 -9.47 -12.68 26.73
CA GLY A 176 -8.35 -13.33 27.42
C GLY A 176 -7.13 -13.58 26.55
N HIS A 177 -7.15 -13.14 25.29
CA HIS A 177 -5.98 -13.12 24.42
C HIS A 177 -5.09 -11.91 24.75
N GLU A 178 -3.77 -12.13 24.73
CA GLU A 178 -2.79 -11.05 24.84
C GLU A 178 -2.77 -10.28 23.53
N GLU A 179 -3.03 -8.97 23.60
CA GLU A 179 -2.94 -8.04 22.48
C GLU A 179 -1.76 -7.10 22.71
N HIS A 180 -0.93 -6.93 21.69
CA HIS A 180 0.22 -6.04 21.76
C HIS A 180 -0.17 -4.67 21.22
N GLN A 181 -0.12 -3.65 22.08
CA GLN A 181 -0.42 -2.27 21.73
C GLN A 181 0.84 -1.40 21.86
N LEU A 182 0.99 -0.44 20.96
CA LEU A 182 2.07 0.53 21.02
C LEU A 182 1.67 1.73 21.88
N GLU A 183 2.56 2.12 22.78
CA GLU A 183 2.41 3.34 23.57
C GLU A 183 3.60 4.27 23.32
N LEU A 184 3.29 5.51 22.96
CA LEU A 184 4.29 6.57 22.81
C LEU A 184 4.74 7.05 24.19
N VAL A 185 6.02 6.87 24.51
CA VAL A 185 6.62 7.26 25.80
C VAL A 185 7.34 8.60 25.68
N LYS A 186 7.94 8.87 24.52
CA LYS A 186 8.63 10.13 24.22
C LYS A 186 8.21 10.63 22.85
N ALA A 187 7.67 11.84 22.79
CA ALA A 187 7.30 12.47 21.54
C ALA A 187 8.55 12.83 20.69
N GLY A 188 8.41 12.66 19.38
CA GLY A 188 9.34 13.14 18.37
C GLY A 188 8.94 14.53 17.85
N THR A 189 9.49 14.94 16.71
CA THR A 189 9.21 16.25 16.12
C THR A 189 7.85 16.36 15.43
N MET A 190 7.22 15.23 15.09
CA MET A 190 5.90 15.17 14.41
C MET A 190 4.83 14.46 15.25
N THR A 191 5.13 14.19 16.51
CA THR A 191 4.19 13.60 17.47
C THR A 191 4.14 14.45 18.72
N LYS A 192 3.05 14.35 19.48
CA LYS A 192 2.88 15.07 20.75
C LYS A 192 2.28 14.16 21.80
N LEU A 193 2.59 14.44 23.06
CA LEU A 193 1.93 13.83 24.22
C LEU A 193 1.08 14.90 24.90
N GLU A 194 -0.24 14.80 24.70
CA GLU A 194 -1.23 15.70 25.29
C GLU A 194 -1.98 14.95 26.39
N ASN A 195 -1.70 15.30 27.65
CA ASN A 195 -2.33 14.66 28.82
C ASN A 195 -2.18 13.12 28.86
N GLY A 196 -1.02 12.60 28.45
CA GLY A 196 -0.74 11.17 28.38
C GLY A 196 -1.34 10.47 27.15
N LYS A 197 -2.02 11.19 26.25
CA LYS A 197 -2.47 10.65 24.96
C LYS A 197 -1.52 11.07 23.85
N ALA A 198 -1.15 10.10 23.01
CA ALA A 198 -0.35 10.35 21.81
C ALA A 198 -1.20 11.04 20.73
N ASN A 199 -0.69 12.13 20.18
CA ASN A 199 -1.18 12.73 18.95
C ASN A 199 -0.13 12.45 17.86
N THR A 200 -0.48 11.58 16.92
CA THR A 200 0.38 11.09 15.83
C THR A 200 -0.07 11.56 14.46
N VAL A 201 -1.09 12.41 14.36
CA VAL A 201 -1.79 12.74 13.11
C VAL A 201 -0.84 13.22 12.01
N GLU A 202 0.11 14.09 12.35
CA GLU A 202 1.07 14.61 11.37
C GLU A 202 2.02 13.51 10.88
N PHE A 203 2.60 12.73 11.80
CA PHE A 203 3.46 11.60 11.47
C PHE A 203 2.73 10.57 10.60
N ASP A 204 1.51 10.21 10.98
CA ASP A 204 0.65 9.26 10.26
C ASP A 204 0.35 9.74 8.84
N ARG A 205 0.07 11.05 8.68
CA ARG A 205 -0.10 11.65 7.34
C ARG A 205 1.16 11.54 6.49
N ARG A 206 2.35 11.74 7.05
CA ARG A 206 3.62 11.55 6.31
C ARG A 206 3.85 10.10 5.91
N MET A 207 3.53 9.15 6.79
CA MET A 207 3.63 7.72 6.48
C MET A 207 2.59 7.30 5.43
N ALA A 208 1.42 7.93 5.43
CA ALA A 208 0.41 7.76 4.39
C ALA A 208 0.91 8.30 3.05
N ASP A 209 1.49 9.52 3.00
CA ASP A 209 2.08 10.08 1.78
C ASP A 209 3.17 9.16 1.18
N LEU A 210 4.09 8.66 2.03
CA LEU A 210 5.12 7.71 1.61
C LEU A 210 4.51 6.40 1.10
N THR A 211 3.53 5.85 1.81
CA THR A 211 2.85 4.62 1.39
C THR A 211 2.10 4.81 0.08
N ASN A 212 1.44 5.96 -0.10
CA ASN A 212 0.73 6.32 -1.33
C ASN A 212 1.69 6.35 -2.53
N TYR A 213 2.86 6.96 -2.35
CA TYR A 213 3.90 6.93 -3.38
C TYR A 213 4.45 5.52 -3.66
N LEU A 214 4.63 4.66 -2.65
CA LEU A 214 5.03 3.26 -2.86
C LEU A 214 3.96 2.46 -3.62
N VAL A 215 2.68 2.74 -3.38
CA VAL A 215 1.55 2.15 -4.13
C VAL A 215 1.58 2.61 -5.59
N TYR A 216 1.71 3.91 -5.83
CA TYR A 216 1.86 4.46 -7.17
C TYR A 216 3.08 3.88 -7.89
N MET A 217 4.24 3.80 -7.23
CA MET A 217 5.47 3.25 -7.81
C MET A 217 5.31 1.78 -8.22
N GLY A 218 4.59 1.00 -7.41
CA GLY A 218 4.26 -0.39 -7.72
C GLY A 218 3.31 -0.55 -8.91
N GLU A 219 2.58 0.50 -9.27
CA GLU A 219 1.66 0.48 -10.40
C GLU A 219 1.37 1.88 -11.02
N PRO A 220 2.33 2.50 -11.73
CA PRO A 220 2.19 3.90 -12.17
C PRO A 220 1.03 4.15 -13.15
N ALA A 221 0.56 3.11 -13.83
CA ALA A 221 -0.55 3.16 -14.79
C ALA A 221 -1.93 2.88 -14.16
N GLN A 222 -2.04 2.77 -12.83
CA GLN A 222 -3.26 2.34 -12.14
C GLN A 222 -4.48 3.20 -12.47
N VAL A 223 -4.33 4.53 -12.42
CA VAL A 223 -5.38 5.49 -12.75
C VAL A 223 -5.87 5.25 -14.19
N LYS A 224 -4.94 5.10 -15.13
CA LYS A 224 -5.29 4.87 -16.54
C LYS A 224 -5.97 3.52 -16.75
N ARG A 225 -5.51 2.47 -16.06
CA ARG A 225 -6.10 1.13 -16.10
C ARG A 225 -7.54 1.15 -15.61
N HIS A 226 -7.84 1.81 -14.49
CA HIS A 226 -9.21 1.92 -13.98
C HIS A 226 -10.11 2.69 -14.95
N GLN A 227 -9.62 3.81 -15.52
CA GLN A 227 -10.35 4.57 -16.53
C GLN A 227 -10.73 3.70 -17.74
N ILE A 228 -9.77 2.95 -18.30
CA ILE A 228 -10.02 2.03 -19.41
C ILE A 228 -10.99 0.92 -18.98
N GLY A 229 -10.82 0.37 -17.78
CA GLY A 229 -11.71 -0.65 -17.21
C GLY A 229 -13.16 -0.20 -17.17
N TYR A 230 -13.44 1.01 -16.68
CA TYR A 230 -14.80 1.55 -16.67
C TYR A 230 -15.38 1.70 -18.08
N VAL A 231 -14.58 2.20 -19.03
CA VAL A 231 -15.00 2.32 -20.45
C VAL A 231 -15.35 0.96 -21.04
N VAL A 232 -14.51 -0.05 -20.80
CA VAL A 232 -14.74 -1.42 -21.27
C VAL A 232 -15.99 -2.02 -20.63
N LEU A 233 -16.17 -1.87 -19.32
CA LEU A 233 -17.36 -2.39 -18.62
C LEU A 233 -18.65 -1.71 -19.10
N MET A 234 -18.63 -0.40 -19.36
CA MET A 234 -19.77 0.31 -19.94
C MET A 234 -20.06 -0.18 -21.36
N PHE A 235 -19.04 -0.36 -22.21
CA PHE A 235 -19.21 -0.90 -23.56
C PHE A 235 -19.81 -2.31 -23.52
N LEU A 236 -19.29 -3.19 -22.67
CA LEU A 236 -19.78 -4.56 -22.54
C LEU A 236 -21.21 -4.60 -22.01
N GLY A 237 -21.52 -3.81 -20.97
CA GLY A 237 -22.83 -3.80 -20.30
C GLY A 237 -23.93 -3.08 -21.07
N LEU A 238 -23.62 -1.94 -21.69
CA LEU A 238 -24.63 -1.07 -22.32
C LEU A 238 -24.78 -1.32 -23.81
N LEU A 239 -23.73 -1.78 -24.49
CA LEU A 239 -23.75 -1.98 -25.94
C LEU A 239 -23.69 -3.45 -26.32
N LEU A 240 -22.64 -4.17 -25.89
CA LEU A 240 -22.42 -5.55 -26.36
C LEU A 240 -23.46 -6.53 -25.80
N LEU A 241 -23.77 -6.48 -24.51
CA LEU A 241 -24.73 -7.39 -23.87
C LEU A 241 -26.14 -7.26 -24.46
N PRO A 242 -26.74 -6.06 -24.60
CA PRO A 242 -28.05 -5.92 -25.23
C PRO A 242 -28.05 -6.36 -26.69
N LEU A 243 -27.01 -5.99 -27.46
CA LEU A 243 -26.88 -6.39 -28.87
C LEU A 243 -26.79 -7.92 -28.99
N ALA A 244 -25.95 -8.56 -28.19
CA ALA A 244 -25.81 -10.02 -28.17
C ALA A 244 -27.10 -10.71 -27.72
N TYR A 245 -27.81 -10.13 -26.75
CA TYR A 245 -29.11 -10.65 -26.30
C TYR A 245 -30.18 -10.58 -27.39
N PHE A 246 -30.31 -9.44 -28.07
CA PHE A 246 -31.25 -9.31 -29.19
C PHE A 246 -30.86 -10.19 -30.37
N LEU A 247 -29.58 -10.28 -30.69
CA LEU A 247 -29.07 -11.18 -31.72
C LEU A 247 -29.39 -12.64 -31.40
N LYS A 248 -29.14 -13.08 -30.15
CA LYS A 248 -29.52 -14.41 -29.68
C LYS A 248 -31.03 -14.63 -29.82
N LYS A 249 -31.83 -13.69 -29.33
CA LYS A 249 -33.30 -13.78 -29.38
C LYS A 249 -33.81 -13.94 -30.80
N GLU A 250 -33.19 -13.27 -31.77
CA GLU A 250 -33.56 -13.39 -33.19
C GLU A 250 -33.16 -14.76 -33.76
N TYR A 251 -31.92 -15.20 -33.59
CA TYR A 251 -31.46 -16.51 -34.10
C TYR A 251 -32.22 -17.71 -33.49
N TRP A 252 -32.63 -17.60 -32.23
CA TRP A 252 -33.30 -18.68 -31.51
C TRP A 252 -34.82 -18.60 -31.59
N LYS A 253 -35.38 -17.65 -32.33
CA LYS A 253 -36.84 -17.50 -32.45
C LYS A 253 -37.49 -18.75 -33.06
N ASP A 254 -36.79 -19.44 -33.95
CA ASP A 254 -37.30 -20.62 -34.66
C ASP A 254 -36.92 -21.94 -33.98
N ILE A 255 -36.12 -21.89 -32.92
CA ILE A 255 -35.60 -23.05 -32.18
C ILE A 255 -36.01 -22.85 -30.72
N HIS A 256 -37.15 -23.42 -30.33
CA HIS A 256 -37.81 -23.17 -29.05
C HIS A 256 -36.98 -23.68 -27.86
#